data_AF-A0A3C1WXQ6-F1
#
_entry.id   AF-A0A3C1WXQ6-F1
#
_cell.length_a   1.000
_cell.length_b   1.000
_cell.length_c   1.000
_cell.angle_alpha   90.00
_cell.angle_beta   90.00
_cell.angle_gamma   90.00
#
_symmetry.space_group_name_H-M   'P 1'
#
loop_
_entity.id
_entity.type
_entity.pdbx_description
1 polymer ?
#
loop_
_entity_poly.entity_id
_entity_poly.type
_entity_poly.pdbx_seq_one_letter_code
_entity_poly.pdbx_strand_id
1 'polypeptide(L)'
;NDFNQELATDKEVKDFCKLTYAVEFPMTTKSNVTGKNANPFYQELIKATGEMPKWNFHKYLILPQGKKVYAFTSDVTPDSPDIIDKIKAELK
;
A
#
# COMPACT_ATOMS: atom_id res chain seq x y z
N ASN A 1 1.84 12.85 -4.00
CA ASN A 1 2.95 12.69 -4.96
C ASN A 1 4.26 12.63 -4.22
N ASP A 2 4.37 11.71 -3.26
CA ASP A 2 5.53 11.70 -2.35
C ASP A 2 6.82 11.27 -3.06
N PHE A 3 6.70 10.65 -4.24
CA PHE A 3 7.82 10.11 -5.00
C PHE A 3 7.90 10.64 -6.45
N ASN A 4 7.13 11.67 -6.80
CA ASN A 4 7.13 12.32 -8.12
C ASN A 4 6.94 11.38 -9.34
N GLN A 5 6.18 10.28 -9.20
CA GLN A 5 5.87 9.33 -10.31
C GLN A 5 4.37 9.18 -10.60
N GLU A 6 3.49 9.93 -9.93
CA GLU A 6 2.06 9.92 -10.23
C GLU A 6 1.74 10.90 -11.37
N LEU A 7 0.96 10.45 -12.35
CA LEU A 7 0.44 11.28 -13.45
C LEU A 7 -0.31 12.52 -12.92
N ALA A 8 -0.41 13.56 -13.76
CA ALA A 8 -0.78 14.91 -13.35
C ALA A 8 -2.21 15.06 -12.81
N THR A 9 -3.15 14.18 -13.18
CA THR A 9 -4.56 14.29 -12.73
C THR A 9 -5.15 12.97 -12.22
N ASP A 10 -5.99 13.05 -11.18
CA ASP A 10 -6.69 11.90 -10.58
C ASP A 10 -7.57 11.14 -11.60
N LYS A 11 -8.07 11.86 -12.63
CA LYS A 11 -8.83 11.28 -13.73
C LYS A 11 -7.95 10.42 -14.65
N GLU A 12 -6.76 10.87 -15.00
CA GLU A 12 -5.81 10.09 -15.81
C GLU A 12 -5.29 8.86 -15.06
N VAL A 13 -5.07 8.96 -13.74
CA VAL A 13 -4.65 7.80 -12.92
C VAL A 13 -5.74 6.71 -12.92
N LYS A 14 -7.01 7.09 -12.71
CA LYS A 14 -8.13 6.15 -12.72
C LYS A 14 -8.35 5.50 -14.08
N ASP A 15 -8.31 6.30 -15.14
CA ASP A 15 -8.54 5.82 -16.51
C ASP A 15 -7.35 4.95 -16.97
N PHE A 16 -6.09 5.29 -16.64
CA PHE A 16 -4.90 4.48 -16.92
C PHE A 16 -4.90 3.14 -16.17
N CYS A 17 -5.19 3.14 -14.86
CA CYS A 17 -5.19 1.89 -14.07
C CYS A 17 -6.30 0.93 -14.51
N LYS A 18 -7.50 1.43 -14.84
CA LYS A 18 -8.61 0.60 -15.31
C LYS A 18 -8.40 0.06 -16.72
N LEU A 19 -7.97 0.90 -17.68
CA LEU A 19 -7.76 0.44 -19.06
C LEU A 19 -6.56 -0.49 -19.20
N THR A 20 -5.51 -0.30 -18.41
CA THR A 20 -4.21 -0.97 -18.64
C THR A 20 -4.03 -2.23 -17.80
N TYR A 21 -4.56 -2.28 -16.57
CA TYR A 21 -4.24 -3.33 -15.61
C TYR A 21 -5.44 -4.14 -15.10
N ALA A 22 -6.66 -3.83 -15.58
CA ALA A 22 -7.90 -4.54 -15.19
C ALA A 22 -8.01 -4.79 -13.67
N VAL A 23 -7.54 -3.85 -12.86
CA VAL A 23 -7.46 -4.00 -11.41
C VAL A 23 -8.86 -4.06 -10.79
N GLU A 24 -9.19 -5.19 -10.17
CA GLU A 24 -10.49 -5.45 -9.53
C GLU A 24 -10.56 -4.95 -8.08
N PHE A 25 -9.44 -4.47 -7.52
CA PHE A 25 -9.37 -4.01 -6.14
C PHE A 25 -9.69 -2.51 -5.98
N PRO A 26 -10.17 -2.08 -4.80
CA PRO A 26 -10.46 -0.68 -4.52
C PRO A 26 -9.23 0.21 -4.66
N MET A 27 -9.40 1.37 -5.30
CA MET A 27 -8.39 2.41 -5.43
C MET A 27 -8.86 3.66 -4.69
N THR A 28 -7.97 4.29 -3.93
CA THR A 28 -8.24 5.55 -3.24
C THR A 28 -7.76 6.75 -4.06
N THR A 29 -8.20 7.95 -3.70
CA THR A 29 -7.62 9.18 -4.24
C THR A 29 -6.17 9.34 -3.77
N LYS A 30 -5.42 10.12 -4.53
CA LYS A 30 -4.04 10.48 -4.21
C LYS A 30 -3.97 11.19 -2.86
N SER A 31 -3.00 10.81 -2.05
CA SER A 31 -2.72 11.43 -0.75
C SER A 31 -1.25 11.28 -0.37
N ASN A 32 -0.82 12.00 0.66
CA ASN A 32 0.51 11.85 1.24
C ASN A 32 0.54 10.62 2.15
N VAL A 33 1.62 9.84 2.06
CA VAL A 33 1.82 8.56 2.74
C VAL A 33 3.10 8.55 3.58
N THR A 34 3.90 9.61 3.52
CA THR A 34 5.18 9.75 4.23
C THR A 34 5.29 11.02 5.07
N GLY A 35 6.16 10.98 6.08
CA GLY A 35 6.52 12.14 6.90
C GLY A 35 5.36 12.72 7.73
N LYS A 36 5.52 13.98 8.18
CA LYS A 36 4.53 14.69 9.02
C LYS A 36 3.19 14.94 8.34
N ASN A 37 3.16 14.89 7.00
CA ASN A 37 1.98 15.14 6.20
C ASN A 37 1.28 13.85 5.76
N ALA A 38 1.77 12.67 6.15
CA ALA A 38 1.09 11.41 5.88
C ALA A 38 -0.36 11.48 6.37
N ASN A 39 -1.28 10.92 5.60
CA ASN A 39 -2.68 10.86 6.01
C ASN A 39 -2.84 10.02 7.31
N PRO A 40 -3.94 10.19 8.08
CA PRO A 40 -4.10 9.53 9.37
C PRO A 40 -3.98 8.00 9.31
N PHE A 41 -4.42 7.37 8.22
CA PHE A 41 -4.30 5.94 8.04
C PHE A 41 -2.83 5.49 7.95
N TYR A 42 -2.01 6.16 7.14
CA TYR A 42 -0.57 5.87 7.05
C TYR A 42 0.19 6.22 8.33
N GLN A 43 -0.21 7.27 9.06
CA GLN A 43 0.38 7.58 10.37
C GLN A 43 0.21 6.41 11.36
N GLU A 44 -0.98 5.81 11.43
CA GLU A 44 -1.22 4.65 12.29
C GLU A 44 -0.44 3.41 11.81
N LEU A 45 -0.32 3.17 10.50
CA LEU A 45 0.49 2.07 9.96
C LEU A 45 1.98 2.24 10.30
N ILE A 46 2.52 3.44 10.16
CA ILE A 46 3.91 3.76 10.53
C ILE A 46 4.12 3.55 12.02
N LYS A 47 3.19 4.01 12.86
CA LYS A 47 3.24 3.81 14.31
C LYS A 47 3.18 2.33 14.69
N ALA A 48 2.37 1.54 14.00
CA ALA A 48 2.20 0.11 14.27
C ALA A 48 3.41 -0.74 13.85
N THR A 49 4.15 -0.31 12.83
CA THR A 49 5.23 -1.12 12.21
C THR A 49 6.64 -0.56 12.42
N GLY A 50 6.77 0.74 12.72
CA GLY A 50 8.04 1.46 12.69
C GLY A 50 8.57 1.73 11.28
N GLU A 51 7.88 1.28 10.23
CA GLU A 51 8.30 1.42 8.85
C GLU A 51 7.36 2.36 8.09
N MET A 52 7.95 3.22 7.27
CA MET A 52 7.23 4.14 6.39
C MET A 52 7.55 3.85 4.93
N PRO A 53 6.66 4.19 3.99
CA PRO A 53 6.98 4.09 2.57
C PRO A 53 8.23 4.91 2.24
N LYS A 54 9.25 4.25 1.70
CA LYS A 54 10.47 4.91 1.20
C LYS A 54 10.45 5.09 -0.32
N TRP A 55 9.56 4.35 -1.00
CA TRP A 55 9.37 4.38 -2.44
C TRP A 55 7.97 3.89 -2.83
N ASN A 56 7.60 4.06 -4.10
CA ASN A 56 6.38 3.49 -4.67
C ASN A 56 6.35 1.96 -4.49
N PHE A 57 5.15 1.39 -4.41
CA PHE A 57 4.93 -0.05 -4.18
C PHE A 57 5.40 -0.59 -2.82
N HIS A 58 5.53 0.25 -1.79
CA HIS A 58 5.59 -0.21 -0.41
C HIS A 58 4.28 -0.89 -0.02
N LYS A 59 4.34 -1.96 0.78
CA LYS A 59 3.18 -2.82 1.06
C LYS A 59 2.99 -2.95 2.56
N TYR A 60 1.73 -2.87 3.00
CA TYR A 60 1.34 -3.22 4.37
C TYR A 60 0.39 -4.42 4.31
N LEU A 61 0.64 -5.43 5.13
CA LEU A 61 -0.27 -6.55 5.36
C LEU A 61 -0.92 -6.37 6.74
N ILE A 62 -2.22 -6.12 6.74
CA ILE A 62 -3.03 -5.94 7.95
C ILE A 62 -3.80 -7.25 8.17
N LEU A 63 -3.50 -7.95 9.26
CA LEU A 63 -4.22 -9.18 9.61
C LEU A 63 -5.66 -8.89 10.05
N PRO A 64 -6.56 -9.89 10.02
CA PRO A 64 -7.96 -9.71 10.42
C PRO A 64 -8.11 -9.00 11.76
N GLN A 65 -9.09 -8.09 11.83
CA GLN A 65 -9.37 -7.25 12.99
C GLN A 65 -8.19 -6.38 13.46
N GLY A 66 -7.18 -6.16 12.60
CA GLY A 66 -6.03 -5.33 12.94
C GLY A 66 -5.10 -5.95 13.99
N LYS A 67 -5.16 -7.27 14.20
CA LYS A 67 -4.34 -7.99 15.21
C LYS A 67 -2.84 -7.73 15.07
N LYS A 68 -2.38 -7.58 13.82
CA LYS A 68 -0.99 -7.29 13.51
C LYS A 68 -0.89 -6.62 12.15
N VAL A 69 0.10 -5.77 12.00
CA VAL A 69 0.47 -5.14 10.74
C VAL A 69 1.93 -5.51 10.43
N TYR A 70 2.18 -5.92 9.20
CA TYR A 70 3.53 -6.11 8.65
C TYR A 70 3.78 -5.07 7.58
N ALA A 71 5.02 -4.61 7.45
CA ALA A 71 5.47 -3.72 6.40
C ALA A 71 6.48 -4.44 5.51
N PHE A 72 6.38 -4.22 4.20
CA PHE A 72 7.30 -4.77 3.21
C PHE A 72 7.77 -3.66 2.28
N THR A 73 9.09 -3.64 2.05
CA THR A 73 9.74 -2.69 1.16
C THR A 73 9.34 -2.94 -0.30
N SER A 74 9.61 -1.94 -1.14
CA SER A 74 9.15 -1.92 -2.53
C SER A 74 9.69 -3.05 -3.40
N ASP A 75 10.89 -3.54 -3.08
CA ASP A 75 11.59 -4.64 -3.75
C ASP A 75 11.01 -6.03 -3.42
N VAL A 76 10.24 -6.17 -2.35
CA VAL A 76 9.53 -7.42 -2.02
C VAL A 76 8.39 -7.62 -3.01
N THR A 77 8.36 -8.73 -3.75
CA THR A 77 7.27 -9.03 -4.68
C THR A 77 5.96 -9.31 -3.92
N PRO A 78 4.79 -8.92 -4.49
CA PRO A 78 3.51 -9.11 -3.81
C PRO A 78 3.16 -10.59 -3.56
N ASP A 79 3.72 -11.51 -4.34
CA ASP A 79 3.57 -12.96 -4.23
C ASP A 79 4.70 -13.63 -3.43
N SER A 80 5.56 -12.85 -2.76
CA SER A 80 6.64 -13.41 -1.95
C SER A 80 6.10 -14.42 -0.93
N PRO A 81 6.80 -15.54 -0.69
CA PRO A 81 6.34 -16.57 0.24
C PRO A 81 6.00 -16.02 1.62
N ASP A 82 6.77 -15.04 2.11
CA ASP A 82 6.51 -14.43 3.42
C ASP A 82 5.16 -13.71 3.51
N ILE A 83 4.75 -12.99 2.46
CA ILE A 83 3.43 -12.34 2.38
C ILE A 83 2.34 -13.41 2.28
N ILE A 84 2.50 -14.36 1.36
CA ILE A 84 1.48 -15.37 1.06
C ILE A 84 1.23 -16.30 2.24
N ASP A 85 2.28 -16.72 2.95
CA ASP A 85 2.16 -17.62 4.10
C ASP A 85 1.44 -16.93 5.27
N LYS A 86 1.72 -15.64 5.50
CA LYS A 86 0.98 -14.83 6.49
C LYS A 86 -0.49 -14.67 6.14
N ILE A 87 -0.81 -14.49 4.86
CA ILE A 87 -2.21 -14.44 4.40
C ILE A 87 -2.89 -15.79 4.62
N LYS A 88 -2.29 -16.88 4.13
CA LYS A 88 -2.83 -18.24 4.23
C LYS A 88 -3.07 -18.67 5.66
N ALA A 89 -2.21 -18.28 6.60
CA ALA A 89 -2.38 -18.58 8.02
C ALA A 89 -3.67 -17.97 8.63
N GLU A 90 -4.23 -16.92 8.03
CA GLU A 90 -5.44 -16.25 8.50
C GLU A 90 -6.70 -16.64 7.70
N LEU A 91 -6.54 -17.39 6.60
CA LEU A 91 -7.67 -17.92 5.83
C LEU A 91 -8.16 -19.22 6.48
N LYS A 92 -9.47 -19.30 6.68
CA LYS A 92 -10.16 -20.52 7.14
C LYS A 92 -10.70 -21.30 5.96
#